data_AF-A0A524KE47-F1
#
_entry.id   AF-A0A524KE47-F1
#
_cell.length_a   1.000
_cell.length_b   1.000
_cell.length_c   1.000
_cell.angle_alpha   90.00
_cell.angle_beta   90.00
_cell.angle_gamma   90.00
#
_symmetry.space_group_name_H-M   'P 1'
#
loop_
_entity.id
_entity.type
_entity.pdbx_description
1 polymer ?
#
loop_
_entity_poly.entity_id
_entity_poly.type
_entity_poly.pdbx_seq_one_letter_code
_entity_poly.pdbx_strand_id
1 'polypeptide(L)'
;MVSILVLPLIMGMGIDYGVHAATSWQREKGLRGSERIKAAFADSSKAISLSALTTFIGFGSLALVASFKAIMDLGVILSLGIVLCVIPTFTLLPALLSLGTKTNRRSEKEQDVLEEVS
;
A
#
# COMPACT_ATOMS: atom_id res chain seq x y z
N MET A 1 28.94 -1.12 4.32
CA MET A 1 28.53 -2.19 3.37
C MET A 1 27.04 -2.50 3.46
N VAL A 2 26.48 -2.69 4.66
CA VAL A 2 25.05 -3.05 4.86
C VAL A 2 24.06 -1.99 4.31
N SER A 3 24.43 -0.71 4.29
CA SER A 3 23.57 0.39 3.80
C SER A 3 23.08 0.24 2.34
N ILE A 4 23.80 -0.49 1.49
CA ILE A 4 23.37 -0.75 0.10
C ILE A 4 22.08 -1.57 0.06
N LEU A 5 21.82 -2.40 1.07
CA LEU A 5 20.61 -3.23 1.15
C LEU A 5 19.36 -2.41 1.48
N VAL A 6 19.52 -1.21 2.05
CA VAL A 6 18.40 -0.36 2.46
C VAL A 6 17.55 0.08 1.28
N LEU A 7 18.19 0.46 0.16
CA LEU A 7 17.50 0.93 -1.04
C LEU A 7 16.51 -0.10 -1.62
N PRO A 8 16.93 -1.34 -1.96
CA PRO A 8 15.99 -2.34 -2.47
C PRO A 8 14.96 -2.77 -1.42
N LEU A 9 15.28 -2.73 -0.12
CA LEU A 9 14.32 -3.04 0.94
C LEU A 9 13.19 -2.00 1.01
N ILE A 10 13.52 -0.71 0.99
CA ILE A 10 12.51 0.36 0.97
C ILE A 10 11.68 0.28 -0.31
N MET A 11 12.33 0.03 -1.46
CA MET A 11 11.63 -0.08 -2.73
C MET A 11 10.65 -1.27 -2.72
N GLY A 12 11.08 -2.43 -2.21
CA GLY A 12 10.24 -3.61 -2.06
C GLY A 12 9.04 -3.38 -1.14
N MET A 13 9.25 -2.72 0.01
CA MET A 13 8.15 -2.34 0.92
C MET A 13 7.15 -1.40 0.24
N GLY A 14 7.61 -0.44 -0.56
CA GLY A 14 6.73 0.42 -1.35
C GLY A 14 5.85 -0.35 -2.33
N ILE A 15 6.41 -1.34 -3.03
CA ILE A 15 5.66 -2.20 -3.95
C ILE A 15 4.66 -3.07 -3.19
N ASP A 16 5.06 -3.67 -2.07
CA ASP A 16 4.19 -4.51 -1.24
C ASP A 16 2.93 -3.77 -0.78
N TYR A 17 3.08 -2.55 -0.25
CA TYR A 17 1.94 -1.72 0.14
C TYR A 17 1.03 -1.36 -1.04
N GLY A 18 1.61 -1.14 -2.24
CA GLY A 18 0.85 -0.92 -3.46
C GLY A 18 0.06 -2.16 -3.92
N VAL A 19 0.63 -3.36 -3.79
CA VAL A 19 -0.06 -4.62 -4.10
C VAL A 19 -1.19 -4.88 -3.10
N HIS A 20 -0.97 -4.58 -1.83
CA HIS A 20 -1.99 -4.74 -0.79
C HIS A 20 -3.20 -3.85 -1.05
N ALA A 21 -2.95 -2.60 -1.44
CA ALA A 21 -3.96 -1.64 -1.88
C ALA A 21 -4.77 -2.17 -3.08
N ALA A 22 -4.08 -2.67 -4.11
CA ALA A 22 -4.71 -3.22 -5.31
C ALA A 22 -5.55 -4.46 -5.00
N THR A 23 -5.10 -5.31 -4.08
CA THR A 23 -5.78 -6.54 -3.69
C THR A 23 -7.07 -6.25 -2.93
N SER A 24 -7.09 -5.27 -2.02
CA SER A 24 -8.36 -4.87 -1.36
C SER A 24 -9.36 -4.39 -2.40
N TRP A 25 -8.96 -3.50 -3.32
CA TRP A 25 -9.87 -3.04 -4.38
C TRP A 25 -10.53 -4.17 -5.20
N GLN A 26 -9.81 -5.28 -5.40
CA GLN A 26 -10.34 -6.46 -6.08
C GLN A 26 -11.27 -7.31 -5.22
N ARG A 27 -11.16 -7.28 -3.88
CA ARG A 27 -12.06 -8.00 -2.96
C ARG A 27 -13.44 -7.37 -2.91
N GLU A 28 -13.53 -6.05 -2.96
CA GLU A 28 -14.83 -5.36 -2.90
C GLU A 28 -15.57 -5.27 -4.26
N LYS A 29 -15.31 -6.17 -5.22
CA LYS A 29 -15.98 -6.19 -6.55
C LYS A 29 -17.52 -6.27 -6.49
N GLY A 30 -18.10 -6.68 -5.37
CA GLY A 30 -19.56 -6.77 -5.16
C GLY A 30 -20.27 -5.46 -4.76
N LEU A 31 -19.53 -4.38 -4.45
CA LEU A 31 -20.09 -3.09 -4.04
C LEU A 31 -20.04 -2.08 -5.20
N ARG A 32 -21.00 -1.16 -5.30
CA ARG A 32 -21.01 -0.10 -6.33
C ARG A 32 -20.80 1.29 -5.71
N GLY A 33 -20.19 2.19 -6.47
CA GLY A 33 -20.07 3.61 -6.10
C GLY A 33 -19.20 3.91 -4.87
N SER A 34 -19.62 4.87 -4.07
CA SER A 34 -18.86 5.43 -2.93
C SER A 34 -18.72 4.47 -1.74
N GLU A 35 -19.64 3.51 -1.58
CA GLU A 35 -19.58 2.52 -0.50
C GLU A 35 -18.43 1.52 -0.71
N ARG A 36 -18.17 1.12 -1.96
CA ARG A 36 -17.03 0.27 -2.31
C ARG A 36 -15.70 0.91 -1.92
N ILE A 37 -15.56 2.21 -2.16
CA ILE A 37 -14.33 2.96 -1.83
C ILE A 37 -14.14 3.01 -0.32
N LYS A 38 -15.21 3.27 0.45
CA LYS A 38 -15.13 3.30 1.92
C LYS A 38 -14.81 1.94 2.52
N ALA A 39 -15.45 0.88 2.03
CA ALA A 39 -15.20 -0.49 2.48
C ALA A 39 -13.76 -0.93 2.18
N ALA A 40 -13.30 -0.75 0.93
CA ALA A 40 -11.94 -1.08 0.53
C ALA A 40 -10.90 -0.27 1.32
N PHE A 41 -11.15 1.03 1.54
CA PHE A 41 -10.26 1.85 2.34
C PHE A 41 -10.22 1.40 3.81
N ALA A 42 -11.36 1.08 4.41
CA ALA A 42 -11.44 0.64 5.81
C ALA A 42 -10.71 -0.70 6.03
N ASP A 43 -10.82 -1.64 5.10
CA ASP A 43 -10.16 -2.94 5.21
C ASP A 43 -8.66 -2.86 4.89
N SER A 44 -8.27 -2.18 3.81
CA SER A 44 -6.85 -1.96 3.50
C SER A 44 -6.14 -1.18 4.59
N SER A 45 -6.74 -0.10 5.12
CA SER A 45 -6.08 0.74 6.14
C SER A 45 -5.80 -0.04 7.43
N LYS A 46 -6.70 -0.92 7.87
CA LYS A 46 -6.47 -1.79 9.03
C LYS A 46 -5.33 -2.77 8.79
N ALA A 47 -5.34 -3.46 7.64
CA ALA A 47 -4.30 -4.44 7.30
C ALA A 47 -2.93 -3.79 7.17
N ILE A 48 -2.84 -2.65 6.47
CA ILE A 48 -1.61 -1.90 6.26
C ILE A 48 -1.08 -1.35 7.59
N SER A 49 -1.93 -0.82 8.47
CA SER A 49 -1.52 -0.33 9.79
C SER A 49 -0.88 -1.44 10.64
N LEU A 50 -1.50 -2.62 10.67
CA LEU A 50 -1.01 -3.74 11.47
C LEU A 50 0.31 -4.29 10.93
N SER A 51 0.42 -4.40 9.60
CA SER A 51 1.66 -4.79 8.92
C SER A 51 2.77 -3.79 9.24
N ALA A 52 2.53 -2.50 8.99
CA ALA A 52 3.49 -1.42 9.28
C ALA A 52 3.94 -1.38 10.73
N LEU A 53 3.01 -1.53 11.69
CA LEU A 53 3.33 -1.56 13.10
C LEU A 53 4.23 -2.75 13.45
N THR A 54 3.93 -3.93 12.91
CA THR A 54 4.73 -5.13 13.11
C THR A 54 6.13 -4.95 12.54
N THR A 55 6.27 -4.39 11.33
CA THR A 55 7.57 -4.15 10.71
C THR A 55 8.37 -3.07 11.44
N PHE A 56 7.70 -2.00 11.90
CA PHE A 56 8.33 -0.94 12.69
C PHE A 56 8.87 -1.47 14.01
N ILE A 57 8.10 -2.31 14.70
CA ILE A 57 8.56 -2.98 15.92
C ILE A 57 9.71 -3.94 15.62
N GLY A 58 9.64 -4.68 14.52
CA GLY A 58 10.70 -5.61 14.10
C GLY A 58 12.03 -4.92 13.86
N PHE A 59 12.06 -3.90 12.99
CA PHE A 59 13.29 -3.16 12.70
C PHE A 59 13.70 -2.22 13.85
N GLY A 60 12.75 -1.69 14.61
CA GLY A 60 13.02 -0.92 15.82
C GLY A 60 13.68 -1.77 16.90
N SER A 61 13.20 -2.99 17.13
CA SER A 61 13.84 -3.96 18.02
C SER A 61 15.23 -4.33 17.53
N LEU A 62 15.39 -4.57 16.22
CA LEU A 62 16.70 -4.84 15.62
C LEU A 62 17.68 -3.67 15.83
N ALA A 63 17.21 -2.43 15.74
CA ALA A 63 18.03 -1.25 16.00
C ALA A 63 18.51 -1.15 17.45
N LEU A 64 17.73 -1.66 18.41
CA LEU A 64 18.03 -1.59 19.85
C LEU A 64 18.83 -2.79 20.37
N VAL A 65 18.61 -3.98 19.79
CA VAL A 65 19.21 -5.24 20.26
C VAL A 65 20.52 -5.58 19.53
N ALA A 66 20.75 -5.04 18.33
CA ALA A 66 21.93 -5.39 17.55
C ALA A 66 23.23 -4.87 18.16
N SER A 67 24.19 -5.76 18.40
CA SER A 67 25.53 -5.39 18.90
C SER A 67 26.44 -4.79 17.80
N PHE A 68 26.13 -5.00 16.53
CA PHE A 68 26.90 -4.48 15.40
C PHE A 68 26.34 -3.15 14.91
N LYS A 69 27.18 -2.10 14.91
CA LYS A 69 26.79 -0.75 14.49
C LYS A 69 26.15 -0.68 13.10
N ALA A 70 26.64 -1.46 12.15
CA ALA A 70 26.08 -1.49 10.80
C ALA A 70 24.62 -2.00 10.75
N ILE A 71 24.24 -2.91 11.65
CA ILE A 71 22.87 -3.45 11.74
C ILE A 71 21.98 -2.48 12.51
N MET A 72 22.50 -1.80 13.54
CA MET A 72 21.76 -0.74 14.23
C MET A 72 21.39 0.39 13.26
N ASP A 73 22.35 0.90 12.50
CA ASP A 73 22.11 1.98 11.54
C ASP A 73 21.11 1.54 10.45
N LEU A 74 21.16 0.28 10.01
CA LEU A 74 20.16 -0.29 9.09
C LEU A 74 18.76 -0.32 9.73
N GLY A 75 18.62 -0.82 10.96
CA GLY A 75 17.34 -0.90 11.67
C GLY A 75 16.68 0.47 11.83
N VAL A 76 17.46 1.49 12.19
CA VAL A 76 16.96 2.88 12.30
C VAL A 76 16.46 3.40 10.96
N ILE A 77 17.24 3.23 9.89
CA ILE A 77 16.87 3.74 8.56
C ILE A 77 15.63 3.01 8.03
N LEU A 78 15.52 1.70 8.22
CA LEU A 78 14.36 0.92 7.80
C LEU A 78 13.10 1.30 8.57
N SER A 79 13.20 1.49 9.89
CA SER A 79 12.09 2.00 10.71
C SER A 79 11.61 3.36 10.23
N LEU A 80 12.52 4.27 9.89
CA LEU A 80 12.17 5.57 9.29
C LEU A 80 11.55 5.40 7.89
N GLY A 81 12.09 4.47 7.09
CA GLY A 81 11.61 4.12 5.76
C GLY A 81 10.16 3.62 5.78
N ILE A 82 9.79 2.78 6.75
CA ILE A 82 8.40 2.33 6.92
C ILE A 82 7.48 3.51 7.17
N VAL A 83 7.83 4.43 8.06
CA VAL A 83 7.02 5.62 8.33
C VAL A 83 6.85 6.44 7.03
N LEU A 84 7.93 6.61 6.27
CA LEU A 84 7.91 7.30 4.98
C LEU A 84 7.16 6.55 3.88
N CYS A 85 6.97 5.23 3.96
CA CYS A 85 6.17 4.45 3.02
C CYS A 85 4.69 4.38 3.41
N VAL A 86 4.39 4.39 4.72
CA VAL A 86 3.02 4.33 5.25
C VAL A 86 2.27 5.62 4.93
N ILE A 87 2.86 6.79 5.16
CA ILE A 87 2.25 8.10 4.86
C ILE A 87 1.72 8.19 3.42
N PRO A 88 2.54 7.94 2.37
CA PRO A 88 2.06 7.95 1.00
C PRO A 88 1.13 6.78 0.75
N THR A 89 1.23 5.62 1.41
CA THR A 89 0.24 4.55 1.24
C THR A 89 -1.16 5.01 1.65
N PHE A 90 -1.30 5.69 2.79
CA PHE A 90 -2.59 6.26 3.21
C PHE A 90 -3.10 7.38 2.31
N THR A 91 -2.21 8.05 1.58
CA THR A 91 -2.53 9.17 0.68
C THR A 91 -2.77 8.73 -0.78
N LEU A 92 -1.97 7.79 -1.27
CA LEU A 92 -2.07 7.18 -2.60
C LEU A 92 -3.24 6.20 -2.65
N LEU A 93 -3.53 5.46 -1.59
CA LEU A 93 -4.67 4.53 -1.56
C LEU A 93 -5.99 5.21 -1.99
N PRO A 94 -6.43 6.35 -1.39
CA PRO A 94 -7.65 7.03 -1.83
C PRO A 94 -7.51 7.65 -3.22
N ALA A 95 -6.31 8.13 -3.61
CA ALA A 95 -6.06 8.67 -4.94
C ALA A 95 -6.17 7.58 -6.04
N LEU A 96 -5.60 6.40 -5.80
CA LEU A 96 -5.61 5.26 -6.72
C LEU A 96 -7.02 4.66 -6.82
N LEU A 97 -7.74 4.55 -5.69
CA LEU A 97 -9.16 4.18 -5.66
C LEU A 97 -10.02 5.17 -6.47
N SER A 98 -9.75 6.48 -6.34
CA SER A 98 -10.42 7.52 -7.12
C SER A 98 -10.12 7.41 -8.62
N LEU A 99 -8.86 7.18 -9.02
CA LEU A 99 -8.49 6.98 -10.43
C LEU A 99 -9.08 5.67 -11.00
N GLY A 100 -9.11 4.59 -10.22
CA GLY A 100 -9.70 3.31 -10.60
C GLY A 100 -11.18 3.40 -10.97
N THR A 101 -11.94 4.27 -10.28
CA THR A 101 -13.33 4.56 -10.67
C THR A 101 -13.46 5.33 -11.97
N LYS A 102 -12.51 6.24 -12.28
CA LYS A 102 -12.52 7.00 -13.54
C LYS A 102 -12.19 6.12 -14.74
N THR A 103 -11.30 5.14 -14.60
CA THR A 103 -10.94 4.26 -15.72
C THR A 103 -12.02 3.21 -16.02
N ASN A 104 -12.77 2.74 -15.01
CA ASN A 104 -13.84 1.75 -15.24
C ASN A 104 -15.09 2.38 -15.90
N ARG A 105 -15.32 3.68 -15.72
CA ARG A 105 -16.45 4.39 -16.34
C ARG A 105 -16.30 4.56 -17.86
N ARG A 106 -15.08 4.39 -18.41
CA ARG A 106 -14.84 4.42 -19.86
C ARG A 106 -15.16 3.08 -20.52
N SER A 107 -14.91 1.96 -19.84
CA SER A 107 -15.24 0.63 -20.35
C SER A 107 -16.74 0.30 -20.23
N GLU A 108 -17.42 0.77 -19.17
CA GLU A 108 -18.87 0.55 -18.98
C GLU A 108 -19.69 1.39 -19.98
N LYS A 109 -19.22 2.59 -20.36
CA LYS A 109 -19.84 3.41 -21.41
C LYS A 109 -19.65 2.89 -22.83
N GLU A 110 -18.60 2.12 -23.10
CA GLU A 110 -18.34 1.58 -24.44
C GLU A 110 -19.09 0.26 -24.68
N GLN A 111 -19.54 -0.43 -23.62
CA GLN A 111 -20.40 -1.61 -23.72
C GLN A 111 -21.89 -1.25 -23.85
N ASP A 112 -22.41 -0.28 -23.08
CA ASP A 112 -23.81 0.17 -23.22
C ASP A 112 -24.11 0.74 -24.63
N VAL A 113 -23.14 1.41 -25.26
CA VAL A 113 -23.31 2.00 -26.61
C VAL A 113 -23.29 0.94 -27.72
N LEU A 114 -22.72 -0.25 -27.47
CA LEU A 114 -22.73 -1.34 -28.45
C LEU A 114 -23.96 -2.26 -28.31
N GLU A 115 -24.59 -2.31 -27.14
CA GLU A 115 -25.87 -3.00 -26.93
C GLU A 115 -27.08 -2.17 -27.40
N GLU A 116 -27.00 -0.84 -27.38
CA GLU A 116 -28.10 0.04 -27.85
C GLU A 116 -28.15 0.19 -29.39
N VAL A 117 -27.09 -0.25 -30.09
CA VAL A 117 -26.95 -0.13 -31.56
C VAL A 117 -27.08 -1.49 -32.27
N SER A 118 -27.29 -2.59 -31.55
CA SER A 118 -27.54 -3.94 -32.07
C SER A 118 -28.99 -4.35 -31.92
#